data_AF-A0A2E2ZAP0-F1
#
_entry.id   AF-A0A2E2ZAP0-F1
#
_cell.length_a   1.000
_cell.length_b   1.000
_cell.length_c   1.000
_cell.angle_alpha   90.00
_cell.angle_beta   90.00
_cell.angle_gamma   90.00
#
_symmetry.space_group_name_H-M   'P 1'
#
loop_
_entity.id
_entity.type
_entity.pdbx_description
1 polymer ?
#
loop_
_entity_poly.entity_id
_entity_poly.type
_entity_poly.pdbx_seq_one_letter_code
_entity_poly.pdbx_strand_id
1 'polypeptide(L)'
;MNLNSPTVSVEKSAEDCFMFLSDIQNFEKLMPENISKFEVLQTDKFLFALKGMPEIVLQKKEEISPNKVVLGAAGGKLDFTLTADITPVSENKSNILLNFSGNFNPMMTMMIKGPISKFIESLAKNMPTAILIN
;
A
#
# COMPACT_ATOMS: atom_id res chain seq x y z
N MET A 1 -7.46 7.16 -13.21
CA MET A 1 -8.33 6.82 -12.07
C MET A 1 -7.58 7.12 -10.79
N ASN A 2 -8.26 7.73 -9.81
CA ASN A 2 -7.75 7.90 -8.46
C ASN A 2 -8.71 7.20 -7.49
N LEU A 3 -8.16 6.45 -6.53
CA LEU A 3 -8.90 5.76 -5.47
C LEU A 3 -8.19 5.99 -4.15
N ASN A 4 -8.95 6.14 -3.08
CA ASN A 4 -8.41 6.34 -1.75
C ASN A 4 -8.93 5.24 -0.82
N SER A 5 -8.10 4.77 0.10
CA SER A 5 -8.57 3.96 1.22
C SER A 5 -9.34 4.84 2.23
N PRO A 6 -10.02 4.22 3.21
CA PRO A 6 -10.31 4.94 4.45
C PRO A 6 -9.02 5.44 5.10
N THR A 7 -9.07 6.60 5.74
CA THR A 7 -8.00 7.04 6.64
C THR A 7 -8.02 6.19 7.90
N VAL A 8 -6.85 5.73 8.34
CA VAL A 8 -6.72 4.96 9.59
C VAL A 8 -5.81 5.69 10.58
N SER A 9 -6.16 5.62 11.86
CA SER A 9 -5.32 6.15 12.94
C SER A 9 -4.46 5.03 13.52
N VAL A 10 -3.19 5.34 13.77
CA VAL A 10 -2.19 4.44 14.34
C VAL A 10 -1.60 5.12 15.56
N GLU A 11 -1.55 4.41 16.69
CA GLU A 11 -1.00 4.92 17.96
C GLU A 11 0.55 4.77 17.97
N LYS A 12 1.19 5.34 16.95
CA LYS A 12 2.64 5.44 16.76
C LYS A 12 2.99 6.78 16.11
N SER A 13 4.25 7.20 16.28
CA SER A 13 4.77 8.42 15.65
C SER A 13 4.76 8.30 14.12
N ALA A 14 4.86 9.44 13.42
CA ALA A 14 4.93 9.41 11.96
C ALA A 14 6.21 8.70 11.47
N GLU A 15 7.31 8.84 12.22
CA GLU A 15 8.59 8.17 11.93
C GLU A 15 8.44 6.64 12.02
N ASP A 16 7.83 6.11 13.08
CA ASP A 16 7.62 4.66 13.23
C ASP A 16 6.73 4.11 12.11
N CYS A 17 5.65 4.83 11.79
CA CYS A 17 4.77 4.47 10.68
C CYS A 17 5.53 4.48 9.35
N PHE A 18 6.35 5.51 9.12
CA PHE A 18 7.17 5.64 7.93
C PHE A 18 8.19 4.51 7.83
N MET A 19 8.94 4.22 8.89
CA MET A 19 9.92 3.14 8.92
C MET A 19 9.29 1.79 8.64
N PHE A 20 8.12 1.50 9.23
CA PHE A 20 7.37 0.29 8.95
C PHE A 20 7.01 0.17 7.47
N LEU A 21 6.46 1.24 6.87
CA LEU A 21 6.01 1.25 5.47
C LEU A 21 7.16 1.35 4.46
N SER A 22 8.34 1.81 4.89
CA SER A 22 9.56 1.89 4.08
C SER A 22 10.21 0.52 3.85
N ASP A 23 9.98 -0.41 4.78
CA ASP A 23 10.36 -1.82 4.65
C ASP A 23 9.26 -2.60 3.93
N ILE A 24 9.54 -2.95 2.67
CA ILE A 24 8.59 -3.65 1.81
C ILE A 24 8.20 -5.05 2.33
N GLN A 25 9.03 -5.68 3.18
CA GLN A 25 8.70 -6.99 3.72
C GLN A 25 7.49 -6.90 4.67
N ASN A 26 7.32 -5.76 5.35
CA ASN A 26 6.16 -5.55 6.22
C ASN A 26 4.83 -5.49 5.47
N PHE A 27 4.83 -5.30 4.15
CA PHE A 27 3.59 -5.38 3.36
C PHE A 27 2.96 -6.78 3.43
N GLU A 28 3.73 -7.84 3.65
CA GLU A 28 3.19 -9.19 3.87
C GLU A 28 2.18 -9.22 5.03
N LYS A 29 2.49 -8.49 6.12
CA LYS A 29 1.62 -8.36 7.31
C LYS A 29 0.37 -7.53 7.05
N LEU A 30 0.38 -6.70 6.01
CA LEU A 30 -0.76 -5.88 5.61
C LEU A 30 -1.70 -6.61 4.64
N MET A 31 -1.25 -7.70 4.02
CA MET A 31 -2.01 -8.40 2.99
C MET A 31 -3.34 -8.94 3.53
N PRO A 32 -4.40 -8.94 2.70
CA PRO A 32 -5.67 -9.53 3.08
C PRO A 32 -5.58 -11.06 3.20
N GLU A 33 -6.52 -11.67 3.94
CA GLU A 33 -6.58 -13.13 4.15
C GLU A 33 -6.69 -13.96 2.86
N ASN A 34 -7.18 -13.36 1.77
CA ASN A 34 -7.30 -14.02 0.47
C ASN A 34 -6.04 -13.92 -0.40
N ILE A 35 -4.90 -13.54 0.18
CA ILE A 35 -3.61 -13.62 -0.51
C ILE A 35 -3.32 -15.06 -0.97
N SER A 36 -2.87 -15.19 -2.21
CA SER A 36 -2.40 -16.47 -2.76
C SER A 36 -0.87 -16.53 -2.83
N LYS A 37 -0.19 -15.39 -2.95
CA LYS A 37 1.26 -15.30 -3.03
C LYS A 37 1.77 -13.95 -2.55
N PHE A 38 2.84 -13.94 -1.78
CA PHE A 38 3.70 -12.78 -1.49
C PHE A 38 5.15 -13.22 -1.68
N GLU A 39 5.95 -12.45 -2.40
CA GLU A 39 7.35 -12.78 -2.68
C GLU A 39 8.18 -11.51 -2.77
N VAL A 40 9.17 -11.36 -1.90
CA VAL A 40 10.16 -10.28 -2.01
C VAL A 40 11.12 -10.65 -3.14
N LEU A 41 11.11 -9.85 -4.22
CA LEU A 41 11.95 -10.09 -5.40
C LEU A 41 13.32 -9.42 -5.27
N GLN A 42 13.35 -8.22 -4.67
CA GLN A 42 14.54 -7.40 -4.41
C GLN A 42 14.29 -6.55 -3.16
N THR A 43 15.30 -5.85 -2.67
CA THR A 43 15.23 -4.98 -1.48
C THR A 43 14.13 -3.93 -1.54
N ASP A 44 13.74 -3.47 -2.73
CA ASP A 44 12.74 -2.43 -2.97
C ASP A 44 11.53 -2.94 -3.78
N LYS A 45 11.45 -4.25 -4.05
CA LYS A 45 10.49 -4.83 -4.98
C LYS A 45 9.88 -6.12 -4.46
N PHE A 46 8.56 -6.22 -4.50
CA PHE A 46 7.83 -7.43 -4.16
C PHE A 46 6.73 -7.73 -5.17
N LEU A 47 6.38 -9.01 -5.24
CA LEU A 47 5.26 -9.54 -5.99
C LEU A 47 4.18 -9.99 -5.00
N PHE A 48 2.92 -9.72 -5.34
CA PHE A 48 1.79 -10.28 -4.62
C PHE A 48 0.70 -10.73 -5.60
N ALA A 49 -0.13 -11.67 -5.16
CA ALA A 49 -1.32 -12.10 -5.86
C ALA A 49 -2.44 -12.39 -4.88
N LEU A 50 -3.66 -12.02 -5.23
CA LEU A 50 -4.88 -12.37 -4.50
C LEU A 50 -5.62 -13.46 -5.27
N LYS A 51 -6.40 -14.30 -4.57
CA LYS A 51 -7.27 -15.29 -5.24
C LYS A 51 -8.17 -14.60 -6.28
N GLY A 52 -8.05 -15.01 -7.54
CA GLY A 52 -8.81 -14.43 -8.66
C GLY A 52 -8.24 -13.15 -9.28
N MET A 53 -7.03 -12.73 -8.89
CA MET A 53 -6.30 -11.58 -9.45
C MET A 53 -5.00 -12.04 -10.11
N PRO A 54 -4.56 -11.41 -11.23
CA PRO A 54 -3.20 -11.65 -11.74
C PRO A 54 -2.14 -11.22 -10.72
N GLU A 55 -0.93 -11.77 -10.85
CA GLU A 55 0.22 -11.32 -10.07
C GLU A 55 0.53 -9.85 -10.37
N ILE A 56 0.78 -9.07 -9.32
CA ILE A 56 1.17 -7.67 -9.39
C ILE A 56 2.54 -7.52 -8.74
N VAL A 57 3.38 -6.73 -9.39
CA VAL A 57 4.70 -6.40 -8.89
C VAL A 57 4.75 -4.92 -8.56
N LEU A 58 5.07 -4.61 -7.30
CA LEU A 58 5.28 -3.27 -6.78
C LEU A 58 6.75 -3.04 -6.49
N GLN A 59 7.22 -1.84 -6.78
CA GLN A 59 8.56 -1.37 -6.48
C GLN A 59 8.48 0.00 -5.81
N LYS A 60 9.31 0.22 -4.78
CA LYS A 60 9.48 1.52 -4.16
C LYS A 60 10.03 2.53 -5.15
N LYS A 61 9.39 3.70 -5.23
CA LYS A 61 9.73 4.77 -6.18
C LYS A 61 10.25 6.01 -5.48
N GLU A 62 9.65 6.35 -4.34
CA GLU A 62 9.98 7.57 -3.60
C GLU A 62 9.70 7.37 -2.12
N GLU A 63 10.52 8.00 -1.28
CA GLU A 63 10.37 8.08 0.16
C GLU A 63 10.66 9.51 0.60
N ILE A 64 9.75 10.10 1.38
CA ILE A 64 9.91 11.43 1.97
C ILE A 64 9.64 11.26 3.46
N SER A 65 10.68 11.06 4.26
CA SER A 65 10.53 10.88 5.70
C SER A 65 10.01 12.17 6.36
N PRO A 66 9.10 12.06 7.36
CA PRO A 66 8.38 10.87 7.81
C PRO A 66 6.99 10.72 7.15
N ASN A 67 6.72 11.45 6.07
CA ASN A 67 5.36 11.71 5.62
C ASN A 67 4.89 10.87 4.45
N LYS A 68 5.78 10.23 3.69
CA LYS A 68 5.38 9.61 2.43
C LYS A 68 6.22 8.42 2.00
N VAL A 69 5.55 7.35 1.57
CA VAL A 69 6.14 6.23 0.82
C VAL A 69 5.34 6.03 -0.46
N VAL A 70 6.03 5.95 -1.61
CA VAL A 70 5.40 5.72 -2.92
C VAL A 70 5.88 4.39 -3.48
N LEU A 71 4.94 3.48 -3.71
CA LEU A 71 5.14 2.27 -4.51
C LEU A 71 4.58 2.49 -5.91
N GLY A 72 5.22 1.93 -6.92
CA GLY A 72 4.77 1.95 -8.30
C GLY A 72 4.84 0.57 -8.94
N ALA A 73 4.05 0.37 -9.99
CA ALA A 73 4.09 -0.87 -10.75
C ALA A 73 5.48 -1.15 -11.32
N ALA A 74 5.90 -2.41 -11.31
CA ALA A 74 7.18 -2.87 -11.86
C ALA A 74 7.02 -4.17 -12.66
N GLY A 75 6.20 -4.10 -13.72
CA GLY A 75 5.87 -5.24 -14.61
C GLY A 75 5.43 -4.86 -16.03
N GLY A 76 5.60 -3.60 -16.44
CA GLY A 76 5.56 -3.14 -17.83
C GLY A 76 4.19 -3.05 -18.53
N LYS A 77 3.09 -3.46 -17.90
CA LYS A 77 1.75 -3.44 -18.53
C LYS A 77 0.77 -2.41 -17.95
N LEU A 78 1.00 -1.95 -16.73
CA LEU A 78 0.10 -1.06 -15.99
C LEU A 78 0.94 0.02 -15.31
N ASP A 79 0.68 1.29 -15.63
CA ASP A 79 1.30 2.42 -14.95
C ASP A 79 0.37 2.93 -13.84
N PHE A 80 0.76 2.65 -12.61
CA PHE A 80 0.08 3.12 -11.42
C PHE A 80 1.04 3.30 -10.24
N THR A 81 0.59 4.10 -9.28
CA THR A 81 1.24 4.32 -7.99
C THR A 81 0.27 4.01 -6.85
N LEU A 82 0.83 3.55 -5.74
CA LEU A 82 0.20 3.44 -4.44
C LEU A 82 1.03 4.28 -3.48
N THR A 83 0.48 5.42 -3.06
CA THR A 83 1.12 6.36 -2.14
C THR A 83 0.52 6.18 -0.75
N ALA A 84 1.37 6.01 0.26
CA ALA A 84 0.97 6.12 1.66
C ALA A 84 1.34 7.52 2.15
N ASP A 85 0.34 8.32 2.50
CA ASP A 85 0.52 9.63 3.13
C ASP A 85 0.32 9.51 4.63
N ILE A 86 1.31 9.97 5.40
CA ILE A 86 1.39 9.88 6.86
C ILE A 86 1.31 11.29 7.44
N THR A 87 0.24 11.54 8.19
CA THR A 87 -0.05 12.82 8.82
C THR A 87 0.10 12.69 10.33
N PRO A 88 1.07 13.36 10.98
CA PRO A 88 1.18 13.34 12.43
C PRO A 88 -0.04 14.01 13.07
N VAL A 89 -0.56 13.40 14.13
CA VAL A 89 -1.68 13.93 14.95
C VAL A 89 -1.17 14.38 16.32
N SER A 90 -0.26 13.59 16.91
CA SER A 90 0.50 13.92 18.12
C SER A 90 1.84 13.20 18.10
N GLU A 91 2.65 13.34 19.15
CA GLU A 91 3.97 12.68 19.27
C GLU A 91 3.90 11.17 19.02
N ASN A 92 2.86 10.50 19.53
CA ASN A 92 2.68 9.05 19.44
C ASN A 92 1.42 8.66 18.66
N LYS A 93 0.94 9.51 17.74
CA LYS A 93 -0.25 9.21 16.95
C LYS A 93 -0.17 9.80 15.56
N SER A 94 -0.53 8.99 14.57
CA SER A 94 -0.52 9.37 13.16
C SER A 94 -1.75 8.87 12.43
N ASN A 95 -2.15 9.58 11.39
CA ASN A 95 -3.15 9.15 10.42
C ASN A 95 -2.45 8.73 9.14
N ILE A 96 -2.89 7.61 8.56
CA ILE A 96 -2.38 7.09 7.29
C ILE A 96 -3.52 7.01 6.28
N LEU A 97 -3.27 7.49 5.06
CA LEU A 97 -4.16 7.38 3.91
C LEU A 97 -3.42 6.74 2.74
N LEU A 98 -4.01 5.70 2.14
CA LEU A 98 -3.50 5.14 0.90
C LEU A 98 -4.21 5.77 -0.30
N ASN A 99 -3.41 6.32 -1.21
CA ASN A 99 -3.84 6.92 -2.47
C ASN A 99 -3.33 6.09 -3.64
N PHE A 100 -4.24 5.48 -4.38
CA PHE A 100 -3.96 4.79 -5.63
C PHE A 100 -4.22 5.72 -6.81
N SER A 101 -3.23 5.88 -7.69
CA SER A 101 -3.37 6.65 -8.93
C SER A 101 -2.88 5.80 -10.10
N GLY A 102 -3.67 5.71 -11.17
CA GLY A 102 -3.23 5.00 -12.37
C GLY A 102 -3.91 5.50 -13.62
N ASN A 103 -3.21 5.45 -14.74
CA ASN A 103 -3.72 5.90 -16.03
C ASN A 103 -4.24 4.70 -16.83
N PHE A 104 -5.55 4.43 -16.72
CA PHE A 104 -6.20 3.31 -17.37
C PHE A 104 -7.27 3.81 -18.34
N ASN A 105 -7.48 3.07 -19.42
CA ASN A 105 -8.65 3.31 -20.27
C ASN A 105 -9.96 3.06 -19.49
N PRO A 106 -11.10 3.59 -19.96
CA PRO A 106 -12.37 3.49 -19.23
C PRO A 106 -12.83 2.04 -18.96
N MET A 107 -12.58 1.11 -19.90
CA MET A 107 -12.97 -0.29 -19.76
C MET A 107 -12.18 -1.00 -18.65
N MET A 108 -10.85 -0.83 -18.64
CA MET A 108 -9.98 -1.36 -17.61
C MET A 108 -10.29 -0.76 -16.24
N THR A 109 -10.56 0.55 -16.20
CA THR A 109 -10.94 1.26 -14.96
C THR A 109 -12.12 0.59 -14.28
N MET A 110 -13.18 0.22 -15.01
CA MET A 110 -14.36 -0.43 -14.44
C MET A 110 -14.05 -1.83 -13.88
N MET A 111 -13.21 -2.60 -14.57
CA MET A 111 -12.86 -3.97 -14.14
C MET A 111 -11.97 -4.01 -12.90
N ILE A 112 -11.02 -3.06 -12.78
CA ILE A 112 -10.04 -3.08 -11.69
C ILE A 112 -10.45 -2.23 -10.48
N LYS A 113 -11.38 -1.27 -10.64
CA LYS A 113 -11.78 -0.36 -9.55
C LYS A 113 -12.23 -1.13 -8.31
N GLY A 114 -13.12 -2.11 -8.46
CA GLY A 114 -13.62 -2.91 -7.33
C GLY A 114 -12.51 -3.67 -6.60
N PRO A 115 -11.73 -4.52 -7.29
CA PRO A 115 -10.61 -5.25 -6.69
C PRO A 115 -9.55 -4.34 -6.05
N ILE A 116 -9.13 -3.26 -6.70
CA ILE A 116 -8.10 -2.35 -6.17
C ILE A 116 -8.63 -1.57 -4.97
N SER A 117 -9.88 -1.08 -4.98
CA SER A 117 -10.50 -0.44 -3.82
C SER A 117 -10.51 -1.36 -2.61
N LYS A 118 -10.89 -2.64 -2.79
CA LYS A 118 -10.86 -3.63 -1.69
C LYS A 118 -9.44 -3.90 -1.21
N PHE A 119 -8.48 -3.99 -2.12
CA PHE A 119 -7.08 -4.21 -1.79
C PHE A 119 -6.52 -3.09 -0.90
N ILE A 120 -6.65 -1.82 -1.31
CA ILE A 120 -6.13 -0.70 -0.51
C ILE A 120 -6.91 -0.51 0.80
N GLU A 121 -8.20 -0.85 0.82
CA GLU A 121 -9.00 -0.86 2.05
C GLU A 121 -8.49 -1.92 3.04
N SER A 122 -8.18 -3.14 2.57
CA SER A 122 -7.61 -4.19 3.41
C SER A 122 -6.24 -3.82 3.97
N LEU A 123 -5.35 -3.27 3.14
CA LEU A 123 -4.03 -2.80 3.61
C LEU A 123 -4.21 -1.78 4.74
N ALA A 124 -5.05 -0.76 4.52
CA ALA A 124 -5.31 0.29 5.50
C ALA A 124 -5.88 -0.27 6.80
N LYS A 125 -6.87 -1.18 6.74
CA LYS A 125 -7.46 -1.80 7.94
C LYS A 125 -6.47 -2.61 8.77
N ASN A 126 -5.47 -3.21 8.13
CA ASN A 126 -4.45 -4.02 8.81
C ASN A 126 -3.32 -3.19 9.42
N MET A 127 -3.11 -1.95 8.96
CA MET A 127 -2.02 -1.08 9.43
C MET A 127 -2.02 -0.81 10.93
N PRO A 128 -3.14 -0.41 11.58
CA PRO A 128 -3.12 -0.11 13.01
C PRO A 128 -2.58 -1.28 13.84
N THR A 129 -3.04 -2.50 13.57
CA THR A 129 -2.58 -3.70 14.27
C THR A 129 -1.15 -4.05 13.90
N ALA A 130 -0.80 -4.08 12.61
CA ALA A 130 0.51 -4.53 12.16
C ALA A 130 1.65 -3.58 12.57
N ILE A 131 1.41 -2.26 12.56
CA ILE A 131 2.39 -1.25 12.96
C ILE A 131 2.54 -1.20 14.49
N LEU A 132 1.48 -1.48 15.24
CA LEU A 132 1.55 -1.50 16.71
C LEU A 132 2.45 -2.62 17.27
N ILE A 133 2.47 -3.79 16.61
CA ILE A 133 3.20 -4.98 17.06
C ILE A 133 4.66 -5.06 16.55
N ASN A 134 5.06 -4.11 15.70
CA ASN A 134 6.42 -3.95 15.20
C ASN A 134 7.13 -2.81 15.93
#